data_AF-A0A947NWF9-F1
#
_entry.id   AF-A0A947NWF9-F1
#
_cell.length_a   1.000
_cell.length_b   1.000
_cell.length_c   1.000
_cell.angle_alpha   90.00
_cell.angle_beta   90.00
_cell.angle_gamma   90.00
#
_symmetry.space_group_name_H-M   'P 1'
#
loop_
_entity.id
_entity.type
_entity.pdbx_description
1 polymer ?
#
loop_
_entity_poly.entity_id
_entity_poly.type
_entity_poly.pdbx_seq_one_letter_code
_entity_poly.pdbx_strand_id
1 'polypeptide(L)' 'MDRAKIDNDLSVLNFPPEAHDMQNLAEAGFKAVVNLRQAGEQGEKLSPQAEAEVAREAGLE' A
#
# COMPACT_ATOMS: atom_id res chain seq x y z
N MET A 1 -0.50 -7.21 9.21
CA MET A 1 -1.49 -6.72 8.23
C MET A 1 -2.04 -7.91 7.46
N ASP A 2 -3.36 -8.01 7.29
CA ASP A 2 -3.97 -9.09 6.51
C ASP A 2 -3.69 -8.87 5.01
N ARG A 3 -3.14 -9.88 4.33
CA ARG A 3 -2.83 -9.83 2.90
C ARG A 3 -3.02 -11.22 2.29
N ALA A 4 -3.53 -11.26 1.07
CA ALA A 4 -3.50 -12.49 0.28
C ALA A 4 -2.11 -12.64 -0.36
N LYS A 5 -1.36 -13.68 0.02
CA LYS A 5 -0.11 -14.04 -0.65
C LYS A 5 -0.43 -14.74 -1.97
N ILE A 6 0.08 -14.20 -3.09
CA ILE A 6 -0.06 -14.81 -4.41
C ILE A 6 1.16 -15.70 -4.69
N ASP A 7 2.36 -15.16 -4.47
CA ASP A 7 3.62 -15.87 -4.52
C ASP A 7 4.63 -15.25 -3.52
N ASN A 8 5.92 -15.55 -3.67
CA ASN A 8 6.96 -15.04 -2.75
C ASN A 8 7.23 -13.54 -2.87
N ASP A 9 6.97 -12.94 -4.03
CA ASP A 9 7.32 -11.56 -4.36
C ASP A 9 6.08 -10.67 -4.55
N LEU A 10 4.89 -11.28 -4.65
CA LEU A 10 3.61 -10.61 -4.86
C LEU A 10 2.59 -10.98 -3.79
N SER A 11 1.95 -9.94 -3.26
CA SER A 11 0.80 -10.06 -2.39
C SER A 11 -0.20 -8.94 -2.66
N VAL A 12 -1.48 -9.21 -2.37
CA VAL A 12 -2.58 -8.26 -2.57
C VAL A 12 -3.18 -7.88 -1.22
N LEU A 13 -3.33 -6.58 -0.99
CA LEU A 13 -4.11 -6.04 0.11
C LEU A 13 -5.60 -6.07 -0.27
N ASN A 14 -6.42 -6.66 0.57
CA ASN A 14 -7.87 -6.74 0.42
C ASN A 14 -8.60 -5.50 0.97
N PHE A 15 -7.85 -4.50 1.43
CA PHE A 15 -8.39 -3.22 1.92
C PHE A 15 -7.45 -2.06 1.57
N PRO A 16 -7.98 -0.82 1.50
CA PRO A 16 -7.19 0.41 1.42
C PRO A 16 -6.24 0.57 2.62
N PRO A 17 -4.91 0.64 2.40
CA PRO A 17 -3.95 0.84 3.49
C PRO A 17 -4.09 2.24 4.13
N GLU A 18 -3.70 2.34 5.40
CA GLU A 18 -3.42 3.61 6.07
C GLU A 18 -1.93 3.96 5.99
N ALA A 19 -1.56 5.16 6.42
CA ALA A 19 -0.16 5.60 6.37
C ALA A 19 0.80 4.67 7.14
N HIS A 20 0.37 4.19 8.32
CA HIS A 20 1.18 3.28 9.13
C HIS A 20 1.36 1.90 8.50
N ASP A 21 0.46 1.51 7.59
CA ASP A 21 0.58 0.24 6.86
C ASP A 21 1.75 0.27 5.88
N MET A 22 2.09 1.42 5.29
CA MET A 22 3.24 1.54 4.38
C MET A 22 4.56 1.27 5.10
N GLN A 23 4.71 1.77 6.32
CA GLN A 23 5.88 1.47 7.15
C GLN A 23 5.98 -0.04 7.43
N ASN A 24 4.86 -0.68 7.79
CA ASN A 24 4.81 -2.13 8.00
C ASN A 24 5.19 -2.92 6.73
N LEU A 25 4.83 -2.42 5.54
CA LEU A 25 5.20 -3.04 4.26
C LEU A 25 6.70 -2.94 4.00
N ALA A 26 7.29 -1.77 4.22
CA ALA A 26 8.73 -1.57 4.07
C ALA A 26 9.54 -2.45 5.05
N GLU A 27 9.13 -2.49 6.33
CA GLU A 27 9.74 -3.34 7.35
C GLU A 27 9.61 -4.84 7.04
N ALA A 28 8.51 -5.23 6.39
CA ALA A 28 8.32 -6.59 5.90
C ALA A 28 9.14 -6.93 4.64
N GLY A 29 9.92 -5.98 4.12
CA GLY A 29 10.86 -6.17 3.01
C GLY A 29 10.29 -5.92 1.62
N PHE A 30 9.05 -5.45 1.50
CA PHE A 30 8.49 -5.04 0.21
C PHE A 30 9.25 -3.84 -0.36
N LYS A 31 9.29 -3.75 -1.70
CA LYS A 31 10.01 -2.68 -2.41
C LYS A 31 9.11 -1.69 -3.11
N ALA A 32 7.91 -2.10 -3.48
CA ALA A 32 6.97 -1.26 -4.20
C ALA A 32 5.54 -1.53 -3.74
N VAL A 33 4.68 -0.52 -3.88
CA VAL A 33 3.23 -0.63 -3.68
C VAL A 33 2.51 -0.01 -4.87
N VAL A 34 1.63 -0.80 -5.48
CA VAL A 34 0.84 -0.33 -6.62
C VAL A 34 -0.60 -0.13 -6.17
N ASN A 35 -1.01 1.14 -6.10
CA ASN A 35 -2.42 1.49 -5.91
C ASN A 35 -3.14 1.49 -7.27
N LEU A 36 -4.19 0.67 -7.38
CA LEU A 36 -5.00 0.54 -8.61
C LEU A 36 -6.30 1.35 -8.56
N ARG A 37 -6.57 2.07 -7.47
CA ARG A 37 -7.80 2.85 -7.25
C ARG A 37 -7.68 4.26 -7.80
N GLN A 38 -8.83 4.85 -8.15
CA GLN A 38 -9.00 6.26 -8.45
C GLN A 38 -9.38 7.07 -7.20
N ALA A 39 -9.15 8.38 -7.28
CA ALA A 39 -9.55 9.30 -6.23
C ALA A 39 -11.07 9.33 -6.06
N GLY A 40 -11.55 9.24 -4.82
CA GLY A 40 -12.97 9.24 -4.47
C GLY A 40 -13.69 7.89 -4.59
N GLU A 41 -12.97 6.80 -4.88
CA GLU A 41 -13.54 5.45 -4.78
C GLU A 41 -14.01 5.14 -3.34
N GLN A 42 -15.03 4.28 -3.20
CA GLN A 42 -15.63 3.97 -1.90
C GLN A 42 -14.59 3.39 -0.94
N GLY A 43 -14.54 3.93 0.29
CA GLY A 43 -13.62 3.46 1.32
C GLY A 43 -12.21 4.07 1.23
N GLU A 44 -12.04 5.14 0.45
CA GLU A 44 -10.79 5.91 0.41
C GLU A 44 -10.37 6.37 1.82
N LYS A 45 -9.18 5.95 2.23
CA LYS A 45 -8.49 6.44 3.44
C LYS A 45 -7.48 7.53 3.12
N LEU A 46 -6.71 7.31 2.06
CA LEU A 46 -5.80 8.25 1.42
C LEU A 46 -6.14 8.31 -0.06
N SER A 47 -6.06 9.51 -0.65
CA SER A 47 -6.12 9.63 -2.11
C SER A 47 -4.92 8.92 -2.74
N PRO A 48 -5.00 8.49 -4.01
CA PRO A 48 -3.88 7.83 -4.69
C PRO A 48 -2.58 8.64 -4.64
N GLN A 49 -2.66 9.97 -4.78
CA GLN A 49 -1.49 10.84 -4.69
C GLN A 49 -0.92 10.93 -3.26
N ALA A 50 -1.77 11.00 -2.24
CA ALA A 50 -1.31 11.03 -0.86
C ALA A 50 -0.68 9.69 -0.44
N GLU A 51 -1.26 8.58 -0.89
CA GLU A 51 -0.72 7.24 -0.66
C GLU A 51 0.67 7.06 -1.29
N ALA A 52 0.87 7.58 -2.51
CA ALA A 52 2.16 7.56 -3.18
C ALA A 52 3.24 8.35 -2.43
N GLU A 53 2.90 9.51 -1.85
CA GLU A 53 3.85 10.27 -1.04
C GLU A 53 4.25 9.51 0.22
N VAL A 54 3.26 8.95 0.94
CA VAL A 54 3.54 8.17 2.15
C VAL A 54 4.34 6.90 1.84
N ALA A 55 4.07 6.22 0.72
CA ALA A 55 4.86 5.09 0.27
C ALA A 55 6.33 5.51 0.04
N ARG A 56 6.55 6.64 -0.62
CA ARG A 56 7.88 7.21 -0.86
C ARG A 56 8.61 7.56 0.45
N GLU A 57 7.93 8.19 1.39
CA GLU A 57 8.46 8.51 2.72
C GLU A 57 8.81 7.25 3.52
N ALA A 58 8.08 6.16 3.32
CA ALA A 58 8.36 4.85 3.93
C ALA A 58 9.49 4.08 3.22
N GLY A 59 10.03 4.59 2.11
CA GLY A 59 11.10 3.93 1.34
C GLY A 59 10.61 2.88 0.35
N LEU A 60 9.34 2.96 -0.05
CA LEU A 60 8.72 2.15 -1.09
C LEU A 60 8.68 2.93 -2.41
N GLU A 61 8.75 2.20 -3.53
CA GLU A 61 8.44 2.73 -4.87
C GLU A 61 6.93 2.73 -5.18
#